data_AF-A0A4U8YMJ6-F1
#
_entry.id   AF-A0A4U8YMJ6-F1
#
_cell.length_a   1.000
_cell.length_b   1.000
_cell.length_c   1.000
_cell.angle_alpha   90.00
_cell.angle_beta   90.00
_cell.angle_gamma   90.00
#
_symmetry.space_group_name_H-M   'P 1'
#
loop_
_entity.id
_entity.type
_entity.pdbx_description
1 polymer ?
#
loop_
_entity_poly.entity_id
_entity_poly.type
_entity_poly.pdbx_seq_one_letter_code
_entity_poly.pdbx_strand_id
1 'polypeptide(L)' 'MDVIKNRYKREAVEVHCPQCKRSQIIYLPDEKMPDCPVCRKKMIIKEVLTEGKY' A
#
# COMPACT_ATOMS: atom_id res chain seq x y z
N MET A 1 -26.04 5.18 20.66
CA MET A 1 -25.69 5.95 19.43
C MET A 1 -24.24 5.61 19.17
N ASP A 2 -24.00 4.49 18.51
CA ASP A 2 -22.64 3.95 18.35
C ASP A 2 -22.43 3.59 16.88
N VAL A 3 -22.64 4.60 16.04
CA VAL A 3 -22.22 4.60 14.64
C VAL A 3 -20.77 5.08 14.66
N ILE A 4 -19.89 4.47 13.87
CA ILE A 4 -18.44 4.75 13.73
C ILE A 4 -17.53 3.84 14.59
N LYS A 5 -17.64 2.52 14.44
CA LYS A 5 -16.48 1.62 14.58
C LYS A 5 -16.28 0.89 13.25
N ASN A 6 -15.05 0.90 12.74
CA ASN A 6 -14.57 0.28 11.49
C ASN A 6 -14.90 0.96 10.15
N ARG A 7 -14.21 2.05 9.79
CA ARG A 7 -14.18 2.54 8.38
C ARG A 7 -12.82 2.59 7.71
N TYR A 8 -11.74 2.15 8.37
CA TYR A 8 -10.42 2.07 7.74
C TYR A 8 -9.74 0.77 8.14
N LYS A 9 -10.12 -0.34 7.49
CA LYS A 9 -9.26 -1.53 7.51
C LYS A 9 -7.95 -1.11 6.83
N ARG A 10 -6.86 -1.07 7.59
CA ARG A 10 -5.54 -0.81 7.04
C ARG A 10 -5.15 -2.05 6.24
N GLU A 11 -5.06 -1.89 4.93
CA GLU A 11 -4.66 -2.95 4.02
C GLU A 11 -3.19 -2.74 3.67
N ALA A 12 -2.37 -3.75 3.95
CA ALA A 12 -0.99 -3.76 3.49
C ALA A 12 -0.99 -4.04 1.99
N VAL A 13 -0.27 -3.22 1.23
CA VAL A 13 -0.21 -3.31 -0.22
C VAL A 13 1.25 -3.24 -0.64
N GLU A 14 1.71 -4.23 -1.39
CA GLU A 14 3.02 -4.18 -2.05
C GLU A 14 2.90 -3.30 -3.29
N VAL A 15 3.65 -2.21 -3.32
CA VAL A 15 3.82 -1.33 -4.49
C VAL A 15 5.18 -1.57 -5.11
N HIS A 16 5.30 -1.39 -6.42
CA HIS A 16 6.56 -1.51 -7.13
C HIS A 16 6.79 -0.35 -8.09
N CYS A 17 8.06 -0.05 -8.35
CA CYS A 17 8.43 0.91 -9.39
C CYS A 17 8.34 0.21 -10.76
N PRO A 18 7.60 0.76 -11.74
CA PRO A 18 7.51 0.16 -13.07
C PRO A 18 8.83 0.23 -13.86
N GLN A 19 9.80 1.06 -13.43
CA GLN A 19 11.06 1.26 -14.12
C GLN A 19 12.21 0.43 -13.54
N CYS A 20 12.45 0.50 -12.22
CA CYS A 20 13.55 -0.23 -11.57
C CYS A 20 13.11 -1.50 -10.84
N LYS A 21 11.80 -1.83 -10.87
CA LYS A 21 11.20 -3.01 -10.22
C LYS A 21 11.38 -3.11 -8.70
N ARG A 22 11.90 -2.06 -8.04
CA ARG A 22 11.97 -2.00 -6.57
C ARG A 22 10.56 -2.05 -5.98
N SER A 23 10.33 -2.95 -5.03
CA SER A 23 9.08 -3.01 -4.27
C SER A 23 9.20 -2.34 -2.90
N GLN A 24 8.06 -1.94 -2.36
CA GLN A 24 7.87 -1.38 -1.03
C GLN A 24 6.47 -1.73 -0.55
N ILE A 25 6.28 -1.89 0.76
CA ILE A 25 4.96 -2.14 1.35
C ILE A 25 4.44 -0.83 1.93
N ILE A 26 3.18 -0.51 1.67
CA ILE A 26 2.47 0.64 2.25
C ILE A 26 1.12 0.20 2.80
N TYR A 27 0.58 0.93 3.78
CA TYR A 27 -0.72 0.69 4.37
C TYR A 27 -1.75 1.69 3.87
N LEU A 28 -2.67 1.26 3.00
CA LEU A 28 -3.76 2.11 2.51
C LEU A 28 -4.96 2.05 3.48
N PRO A 29 -5.70 3.17 3.67
CA PRO A 29 -5.47 4.51 3.10
C PRO A 29 -4.65 5.46 4.01
N ASP A 30 -4.00 4.93 5.04
CA ASP A 30 -3.23 5.72 6.03
C ASP A 30 -2.00 6.38 5.38
N GLU A 31 -1.32 5.62 4.52
CA GLU A 31 -0.17 6.07 3.74
C GLU A 31 -0.58 6.49 2.32
N LYS A 32 0.18 7.43 1.75
CA LYS A 32 0.03 7.85 0.34
C LYS A 32 0.95 7.02 -0.55
N MET A 33 0.61 6.94 -1.84
CA MET A 33 1.44 6.27 -2.83
C MET A 33 2.83 6.92 -2.90
N PRO A 34 3.91 6.17 -2.58
CA PRO A 34 5.26 6.74 -2.57
C PRO A 34 5.81 6.87 -3.99
N ASP A 35 6.74 7.80 -4.15
CA ASP A 35 7.60 7.87 -5.33
C ASP A 35 8.80 6.95 -5.15
N CYS A 36 9.26 6.37 -6.26
CA CYS A 36 10.47 5.56 -6.23
C CYS A 36 11.68 6.41 -5.83
N PRO A 37 12.48 6.01 -4.82
CA PRO A 37 13.63 6.79 -4.36
C PRO A 37 14.75 6.93 -5.41
N VAL A 38 14.74 6.06 -6.43
CA VAL A 38 15.75 6.05 -7.50
C VAL A 38 15.22 6.77 -8.75
N CYS A 39 14.02 6.39 -9.21
CA CYS A 39 13.47 6.92 -10.47
C CYS A 39 12.63 8.19 -10.29
N ARG A 40 12.25 8.54 -9.05
CA ARG A 40 11.34 9.64 -8.69
C ARG A 40 10.01 9.61 -9.47
N LYS A 41 9.56 8.39 -9.82
CA LYS A 41 8.27 8.13 -10.46
C LYS A 41 7.33 7.51 -9.45
N LYS A 42 6.03 7.82 -9.56
CA LYS A 42 4.99 7.18 -8.75
C LYS A 42 5.07 5.67 -8.88
N MET A 43 5.13 4.99 -7.74
CA MET A 43 5.04 3.53 -7.71
C MET A 43 3.62 3.10 -8.08
N ILE A 44 3.45 1.82 -8.42
CA ILE A 44 2.16 1.21 -8.77
C ILE A 44 1.89 0.00 -7.88
N ILE A 45 0.62 -0.27 -7.58
CA ILE A 45 0.24 -1.43 -6.76
C ILE A 45 0.58 -2.71 -7.52
N LYS A 46 1.37 -3.58 -6.89
CA LYS A 46 1.69 -4.92 -7.38
C LYS A 46 0.68 -5.93 -6.88
N GLU A 47 0.47 -5.95 -5.57
CA GLU A 47 -0.40 -6.93 -4.89
C GLU A 47 -0.89 -6.38 -3.55
N VAL A 48 -2.11 -6.75 -3.15
CA VAL A 48 -2.64 -6.49 -1.81
C VAL A 48 -2.23 -7.65 -0.91
N LEU A 49 -1.46 -7.37 0.13
CA LEU A 49 -1.01 -8.34 1.12
C LEU A 49 -2.16 -8.59 2.10
N THR A 50 -2.96 -9.61 1.82
CA THR A 50 -3.98 -10.07 2.76
C THR A 50 -3.32 -10.89 3.86
N GLU A 51 -3.55 -10.50 5.11
CA GLU A 51 -3.11 -11.26 6.27
C GLU A 51 -3.75 -12.66 6.22
N GLY A 52 -2.95 -13.67 5.90
CA GLY A 52 -3.38 -15.06 5.85
C GLY A 52 -3.80 -15.50 7.25
N LYS A 53 -5.12 -15.66 7.47
CA LYS A 53 -5.64 -16.34 8.65
C LYS A 53 -5.17 -17.80 8.61
N TYR A 54 -4.25 -18.17 9.49
CA TYR A 54 -4.05 -19.57 9.91
C TYR A 54 -4.86 -19.84 11.16
#